data_AF-A0A7Z0IKR3-F1
#
_entry.id   AF-A0A7Z0IKR3-F1
#
_cell.length_a   1.000
_cell.length_b   1.000
_cell.length_c   1.000
_cell.angle_alpha   90.00
_cell.angle_beta   90.00
_cell.angle_gamma   90.00
#
_symmetry.space_group_name_H-M   'P 1'
#
loop_
_entity.id
_entity.type
_entity.pdbx_description
1 polymer ?
#
loop_
_entity_poly.entity_id
_entity_poly.type
_entity_poly.pdbx_seq_one_letter_code
_entity_poly.pdbx_strand_id
1 'polypeptide(L)'
;MRARRGETGAASVEFVALLPLLMIFAMMLLQLFFVVNTSFAADQAARDAARAYSLGRSPHDAARRSLPQGVSLIAVQTFGPDSGVRVEVEGPHFLPAVDGRVVREVVMP
;
A
#
# COMPACT_ATOMS: atom_id res chain seq x y z
N MET A 1 47.74 7.44 -37.78
CA MET A 1 47.11 6.71 -36.65
C MET A 1 46.08 7.61 -35.99
N ARG A 2 44.77 7.37 -36.20
CA ARG A 2 43.67 8.12 -35.56
C ARG A 2 43.39 7.49 -34.19
N ALA A 3 43.51 8.28 -33.13
CA ALA A 3 43.39 7.81 -31.76
C ALA A 3 41.95 7.38 -31.44
N ARG A 4 41.74 6.08 -31.18
CA ARG A 4 40.52 5.50 -30.59
C ARG A 4 40.43 5.82 -29.09
N ARG A 5 40.26 7.10 -28.75
CA ARG A 5 40.22 7.58 -27.35
C ARG A 5 38.80 7.80 -26.81
N GLY A 6 37.78 7.29 -27.50
CA GLY A 6 36.36 7.57 -27.19
C GLY A 6 35.53 6.39 -26.67
N GLU A 7 36.01 5.14 -26.75
CA GLU A 7 35.13 3.98 -26.49
C GLU A 7 34.90 3.69 -25.00
N THR A 8 35.87 3.96 -24.13
CA THR A 8 35.76 3.69 -22.69
C THR A 8 34.91 4.71 -21.92
N GLY A 9 34.78 5.94 -22.44
CA GLY A 9 33.96 6.99 -21.82
C GLY A 9 32.49 6.97 -22.24
N ALA A 10 32.21 6.49 -23.46
CA ALA A 10 30.83 6.34 -23.96
C ALA A 10 30.02 5.34 -23.12
N ALA A 11 30.63 4.20 -22.76
CA ALA A 11 29.97 3.17 -21.96
C ALA A 11 29.56 3.66 -20.56
N SER A 12 30.40 4.47 -19.90
CA SER A 12 30.07 5.03 -18.59
C SER A 12 28.95 6.07 -18.66
N VAL A 13 28.95 6.92 -19.69
CA VAL A 13 27.90 7.94 -19.88
C VAL A 13 26.56 7.29 -20.23
N GLU A 14 26.57 6.23 -21.03
CA GLU A 14 25.37 5.47 -21.40
C GLU A 14 24.75 4.76 -20.18
N PHE A 15 25.57 4.23 -19.26
CA PHE A 15 25.09 3.63 -18.02
C PHE A 15 24.47 4.66 -17.07
N VAL A 16 25.03 5.88 -17.00
CA VAL A 16 24.46 6.97 -16.20
C VAL A 16 23.14 7.45 -16.80
N ALA A 17 22.97 7.39 -18.12
CA ALA A 17 21.69 7.70 -18.78
C ALA A 17 20.58 6.67 -18.42
N LEU A 18 20.94 5.44 -18.05
CA LEU A 18 20.01 4.40 -17.59
C LEU A 18 19.59 4.53 -16.11
N LEU A 19 20.39 5.22 -15.27
CA LEU A 19 20.07 5.43 -13.85
C LEU A 19 18.66 6.00 -13.59
N PRO A 20 18.20 7.07 -14.26
CA PRO A 20 16.85 7.59 -14.02
C PRO A 20 15.77 6.56 -14.38
N LEU A 21 15.96 5.75 -15.43
CA LEU A 21 15.02 4.69 -15.81
C LEU A 21 14.97 3.59 -14.73
N LEU A 22 16.12 3.19 -14.20
CA LEU A 22 16.23 2.25 -13.08
C LEU A 22 15.56 2.78 -11.81
N MET A 23 15.71 4.08 -11.51
CA MET A 23 15.02 4.71 -10.37
C MET A 23 13.51 4.66 -10.53
N ILE A 24 12.97 5.00 -11.70
CA ILE A 24 11.53 4.95 -11.96
C ILE A 24 11.02 3.50 -11.81
N PHE A 25 11.76 2.53 -12.34
CA PHE A 25 11.42 1.12 -12.22
C PHE A 25 11.42 0.66 -10.75
N ALA A 26 12.45 1.02 -9.99
CA ALA A 26 12.52 0.72 -8.55
C ALA A 26 11.38 1.36 -7.77
N MET A 27 11.04 2.63 -8.06
CA MET A 27 9.86 3.30 -7.48
C MET A 27 8.56 2.57 -7.82
N MET A 28 8.41 2.06 -9.05
CA MET A 28 7.23 1.31 -9.45
C MET A 28 7.09 -0.01 -8.66
N LEU A 29 8.20 -0.72 -8.43
CA LEU A 29 8.20 -1.92 -7.60
C LEU A 29 7.86 -1.62 -6.14
N LEU A 30 8.42 -0.54 -5.58
CA LEU A 30 8.08 -0.08 -4.24
C LEU A 30 6.59 0.27 -4.14
N GLN A 31 6.06 1.01 -5.11
CA GLN A 31 4.63 1.35 -5.15
C GLN A 31 3.76 0.10 -5.17
N LEU A 32 4.11 -0.90 -5.99
CA LEU A 32 3.38 -2.17 -6.04
C LEU A 32 3.41 -2.88 -4.69
N PHE A 33 4.57 -2.92 -4.04
CA PHE A 33 4.71 -3.49 -2.71
C PHE A 33 3.79 -2.80 -1.68
N PHE A 34 3.76 -1.47 -1.66
CA PHE A 34 2.90 -0.73 -0.73
C PHE A 34 1.41 -0.93 -0.99
N VAL A 35 0.97 -1.00 -2.25
CA VAL A 35 -0.43 -1.28 -2.62
C VAL A 35 -0.86 -2.66 -2.13
N VAL A 36 -0.02 -3.66 -2.34
CA VAL A 36 -0.27 -5.04 -1.89
C VAL A 36 -0.31 -5.11 -0.36
N ASN A 37 0.67 -4.50 0.32
CA ASN A 37 0.74 -4.46 1.78
C ASN A 37 -0.50 -3.78 2.39
N THR A 38 -0.95 -2.66 1.82
CA THR A 38 -2.16 -1.94 2.26
C THR A 38 -3.41 -2.78 2.09
N SER A 39 -3.51 -3.55 0.99
CA SER A 39 -4.64 -4.45 0.76
C SER A 39 -4.71 -5.58 1.80
N PHE A 40 -3.56 -6.19 2.13
CA PHE A 40 -3.49 -7.21 3.18
C PHE A 40 -3.81 -6.62 4.57
N ALA A 41 -3.34 -5.41 4.86
CA ALA A 41 -3.65 -4.71 6.09
C ALA A 41 -5.16 -4.42 6.22
N ALA A 42 -5.81 -3.98 5.14
CA ALA A 42 -7.24 -3.71 5.11
C ALA A 42 -8.08 -4.96 5.41
N ASP A 43 -7.72 -6.10 4.80
CA ASP A 43 -8.41 -7.38 5.00
C ASP A 43 -8.27 -7.90 6.43
N GLN A 44 -7.06 -7.82 7.01
CA GLN A 44 -6.87 -8.18 8.42
C GLN A 44 -7.66 -7.26 9.37
N ALA A 45 -7.58 -5.94 9.16
CA ALA A 45 -8.30 -4.98 9.98
C ALA A 45 -9.82 -5.17 9.91
N ALA A 46 -10.37 -5.49 8.73
CA ALA A 46 -11.80 -5.74 8.57
C ALA A 46 -12.25 -7.00 9.32
N ARG A 47 -11.48 -8.09 9.25
CA ARG A 47 -11.78 -9.34 9.97
C ARG A 47 -11.70 -9.18 11.49
N ASP A 48 -10.68 -8.48 11.97
CA ASP A 48 -10.51 -8.25 13.40
C ASP A 48 -11.56 -7.28 13.96
N ALA A 49 -11.96 -6.28 13.17
CA ALA A 49 -13.06 -5.39 13.52
C ALA A 49 -14.40 -6.13 13.57
N ALA A 50 -14.69 -7.00 12.59
CA ALA A 50 -15.91 -7.81 12.57
C ALA A 50 -15.97 -8.77 13.78
N ARG A 51 -14.84 -9.41 14.12
CA ARG A 51 -14.74 -10.25 15.34
C ARG A 51 -14.93 -9.43 16.61
N ALA A 52 -14.35 -8.24 16.70
CA ALA A 52 -14.55 -7.38 17.86
C ALA A 52 -16.02 -6.97 17.99
N TYR A 53 -16.69 -6.68 16.87
CA TYR A 53 -18.10 -6.31 16.85
C TYR A 53 -19.00 -7.46 17.33
N SER A 54 -18.78 -8.69 16.85
CA SER A 54 -19.55 -9.86 17.30
C SER A 54 -19.35 -10.20 18.78
N LEU A 55 -18.21 -9.80 19.36
CA LEU A 55 -17.92 -9.92 20.79
C LEU A 55 -18.41 -8.73 21.63
N GLY A 56 -19.14 -7.78 21.03
CA GLY A 56 -19.63 -6.57 21.70
C GLY A 56 -18.53 -5.57 22.09
N ARG A 57 -17.35 -5.66 21.47
CA ARG A 57 -16.21 -4.75 21.68
C ARG A 57 -16.18 -3.66 20.59
N SER A 58 -15.41 -2.60 20.83
CA SER A 58 -15.17 -1.52 19.87
C SER A 58 -14.51 -2.04 18.57
N PRO A 59 -15.19 -2.01 17.41
CA PRO A 59 -14.63 -2.44 16.13
C PRO A 59 -13.53 -1.49 15.64
N HIS A 60 -13.65 -0.21 16.00
CA HIS A 60 -12.71 0.83 15.62
C HIS A 60 -11.33 0.60 16.25
N ASP A 61 -11.28 0.26 17.55
CA ASP A 61 -10.02 0.00 18.24
C ASP A 61 -9.35 -1.28 17.76
N ALA A 62 -10.16 -2.29 17.41
CA ALA A 62 -9.66 -3.53 16.83
C ALA A 62 -9.07 -3.32 15.44
N ALA A 63 -9.78 -2.60 14.55
CA ALA A 63 -9.26 -2.24 13.24
C ALA A 63 -7.92 -1.48 13.37
N ARG A 64 -7.88 -0.46 14.23
CA ARG A 64 -6.70 0.39 14.41
C ARG A 64 -5.47 -0.35 14.93
N ARG A 65 -5.64 -1.32 15.83
CA ARG A 65 -4.54 -2.14 16.36
C ARG A 65 -3.99 -3.13 15.33
N SER A 66 -4.80 -3.49 14.35
CA SER A 66 -4.45 -4.49 13.33
C SER A 66 -3.73 -3.86 12.14
N LEU A 67 -3.66 -2.52 12.06
CA LEU A 67 -2.98 -1.84 10.99
C LEU A 67 -1.46 -1.73 11.24
N PRO A 68 -0.63 -2.02 10.23
CA PRO A 68 0.80 -1.80 10.28
C PRO A 68 1.15 -0.31 10.28
N GLN A 69 2.34 0.02 10.77
CA GLN A 69 2.85 1.39 10.74
C GLN A 69 2.96 1.89 9.29
N GLY A 70 2.48 3.11 9.05
CA GLY A 70 2.44 3.73 7.72
C GLY A 70 1.12 3.55 6.96
N VAL A 71 0.17 2.77 7.48
CA VAL A 71 -1.20 2.69 6.94
C VAL A 71 -2.15 3.42 7.91
N SER A 72 -2.89 4.40 7.39
CA SER A 72 -3.82 5.21 8.17
C SER A 72 -5.23 4.62 8.09
N LEU A 73 -5.90 4.51 9.24
CA LEU A 73 -7.33 4.18 9.30
C LEU A 73 -8.13 5.45 8.99
N ILE A 74 -8.96 5.40 7.94
CA ILE A 74 -9.80 6.54 7.54
C ILE A 74 -11.18 6.44 8.18
N ALA A 75 -11.82 5.28 8.05
CA ALA A 75 -13.17 5.08 8.57
C ALA A 75 -13.43 3.61 8.91
N VAL A 76 -14.25 3.40 9.92
CA VAL A 76 -14.85 2.10 10.25
C VAL A 76 -16.35 2.33 10.39
N GLN A 77 -17.13 1.60 9.61
CA GLN A 77 -18.59 1.65 9.65
C GLN A 77 -19.13 0.26 9.94
N THR A 78 -20.02 0.16 10.91
CA THR A 78 -20.75 -1.07 11.23
C THR A 78 -22.11 -1.04 10.54
N PHE A 79 -22.57 -2.15 9.99
CA PHE A 79 -23.87 -2.24 9.33
C PHE A 79 -24.52 -3.61 9.52
N GLY A 80 -25.85 -3.62 9.45
CA GLY A 80 -26.67 -4.82 9.52
C GLY A 80 -26.75 -5.47 10.91
N PRO A 81 -27.71 -6.41 11.10
CA PRO A 81 -27.84 -7.18 12.33
C PRO A 81 -26.74 -8.24 12.51
N ASP A 82 -26.11 -8.68 11.42
CA ASP A 82 -25.12 -9.77 11.40
C ASP A 82 -23.68 -9.30 11.58
N SER A 83 -23.45 -8.29 12.42
CA SER A 83 -22.11 -7.80 12.71
C SER A 83 -21.25 -7.38 11.49
N GLY A 84 -21.85 -6.78 10.45
CA GLY A 84 -21.13 -6.32 9.25
C GLY A 84 -20.21 -5.13 9.54
N VAL A 85 -18.98 -5.15 9.01
CA VAL A 85 -18.02 -4.05 9.19
C VAL A 85 -17.35 -3.69 7.86
N ARG A 86 -17.36 -2.39 7.55
CA ARG A 86 -16.64 -1.78 6.44
C ARG A 86 -15.46 -1.00 7.00
N VAL A 87 -14.26 -1.30 6.52
CA VAL A 87 -13.02 -0.64 6.92
C VAL A 87 -12.40 0.05 5.72
N GLU A 88 -12.08 1.31 5.90
CA GLU A 88 -11.41 2.13 4.91
C GLU A 88 -10.02 2.53 5.42
N VAL A 89 -9.01 2.24 4.61
CA VAL A 89 -7.61 2.52 4.94
C VAL A 89 -6.92 3.22 3.81
N GLU A 90 -5.89 3.99 4.15
CA GLU A 90 -5.05 4.69 3.21
C GLU A 90 -3.60 4.25 3.39
N GLY A 91 -3.00 3.77 2.30
CA GLY A 91 -1.60 3.39 2.24
C GLY A 91 -0.69 4.56 1.86
N PRO A 92 0.62 4.45 2.14
CA PRO A 92 1.58 5.45 1.72
C PRO A 92 1.69 5.44 0.18
N HIS A 93 1.59 6.60 -0.43
CA HIS A 93 1.71 6.79 -1.88
C HIS A 93 2.73 7.88 -2.20
N PHE A 94 3.55 7.67 -3.23
CA PHE A 94 4.62 8.60 -3.63
C PHE A 94 4.24 9.49 -4.82
N LEU A 95 3.13 9.17 -5.49
CA LEU A 95 2.66 9.89 -6.67
C LEU A 95 1.26 10.43 -6.39
N PRO A 96 1.00 11.74 -6.60
CA PRO A 96 -0.33 12.32 -6.42
C PRO A 96 -1.36 11.78 -7.43
N ALA A 97 -0.91 11.11 -8.49
CA ALA A 97 -1.77 10.48 -9.50
C ALA A 97 -2.25 9.06 -9.12
N VAL A 98 -1.78 8.49 -8.00
CA VAL A 98 -2.19 7.15 -7.55
C VAL A 98 -2.99 7.30 -6.28
N ASP A 99 -4.30 7.06 -6.37
CA ASP A 99 -5.18 7.05 -5.21
C ASP A 99 -4.82 5.84 -4.31
N GLY A 100 -4.20 6.11 -3.16
CA GLY A 100 -3.74 5.10 -2.20
C GLY A 100 -4.85 4.52 -1.32
N ARG A 101 -6.10 4.91 -1.60
CA ARG A 101 -7.27 4.61 -0.80
C ARG A 101 -7.82 3.23 -1.14
N VAL A 102 -7.92 2.36 -0.13
CA VAL A 102 -8.44 1.00 -0.27
C VAL A 102 -9.63 0.83 0.65
N VAL A 103 -10.80 0.59 0.05
CA VAL A 103 -12.06 0.29 0.78
C VAL A 103 -12.28 -1.22 0.79
N ARG A 104 -12.46 -1.82 1.96
CA ARG A 104 -12.84 -3.23 2.09
C ARG A 104 -14.04 -3.40 3.00
N GLU A 105 -14.96 -4.24 2.55
CA GLU A 105 -16.19 -4.60 3.24
C GLU A 105 -16.18 -6.08 3.57
N VAL A 106 -16.47 -6.40 4.83
CA VAL A 106 -16.51 -7.79 5.33
C VAL A 106 -17.78 -7.98 6.16
N VAL A 107 -18.48 -9.07 5.88
CA VAL A 107 -19.65 -9.53 6.65
C VAL A 107 -19.28 -10.88 7.26
N MET A 108 -19.44 -11.02 8.58
CA MET A 108 -19.29 -12.29 9.28
C MET A 108 -20.69 -12.91 9.46
N PRO A 109 -20.94 -14.16 9.03
CA PRO A 109 -22.17 -14.87 9.35
C PRO A 109 -22.20 -15.37 10.81
#